data_AF-U1QUU9-F1
#
_entry.id   AF-U1QUU9-F1
#
_cell.length_a   1.000
_cell.length_b   1.000
_cell.length_c   1.000
_cell.angle_alpha   90.00
_cell.angle_beta   90.00
_cell.angle_gamma   90.00
#
_symmetry.space_group_name_H-M   'P 1'
#
loop_
_entity.id
_entity.type
_entity.pdbx_description
1 polymer ?
#
loop_
_entity_poly.entity_id
_entity_poly.type
_entity_poly.pdbx_seq_one_letter_code
_entity_poly.pdbx_strand_id
1 'polypeptide(L)'
;MTDQASIDDALVSSDDRYLTVVARLSPVERSALAGKSQSSAVTTLRDHAAQSQQSLKQVAGRLDGASVLNSLWIANAVALELDTDRAALDDITGVSGVERLHANFELRAHADGDGDGRGRNSGRR
;
A
#
# COMPACT_ATOMS: atom_id res chain seq x y z
N MET A 1 7.92 4.45 25.33
CA MET A 1 7.77 5.33 24.15
C MET A 1 6.84 4.60 23.21
N THR A 2 5.63 5.11 23.01
CA THR A 2 4.71 4.63 21.99
C THR A 2 5.36 4.94 20.64
N ASP A 3 5.75 3.92 19.89
CA ASP A 3 6.12 4.07 18.48
C ASP A 3 4.82 4.44 17.77
N GLN A 4 4.63 5.75 17.49
CA GLN A 4 3.47 6.23 16.77
C GLN A 4 3.75 6.05 15.29
N ALA A 5 2.79 5.47 14.56
CA ALA A 5 2.94 5.30 13.13
C ALA A 5 3.16 6.65 12.44
N SER A 6 4.07 6.70 11.48
CA SER A 6 4.34 7.93 10.71
C SER A 6 3.30 8.11 9.61
N ILE A 7 2.80 9.32 9.41
CA ILE A 7 1.94 9.69 8.28
C ILE A 7 2.77 10.47 7.28
N ASP A 8 2.69 10.11 6.00
CA ASP A 8 3.35 10.86 4.93
C ASP A 8 2.73 12.25 4.75
N ASP A 9 3.57 13.27 4.52
CA ASP A 9 3.14 14.67 4.34
C ASP A 9 2.09 14.83 3.24
N ALA A 10 2.16 14.03 2.16
CA ALA A 10 1.22 14.08 1.05
C ALA A 10 -0.23 13.77 1.49
N LEU A 11 -0.42 12.91 2.50
CA LEU A 11 -1.74 12.61 3.06
C LEU A 11 -2.25 13.78 3.92
N VAL A 12 -1.36 14.41 4.68
CA VAL A 12 -1.69 15.54 5.56
C VAL A 12 -2.05 16.79 4.76
N SER A 13 -1.42 16.97 3.60
CA SER A 13 -1.65 18.13 2.73
C SER A 13 -2.82 17.98 1.76
N SER A 14 -3.45 16.81 1.66
CA SER A 14 -4.58 16.60 0.74
C SER A 14 -5.87 17.14 1.34
N ASP A 15 -6.59 17.97 0.58
CA ASP A 15 -7.95 18.40 0.88
C ASP A 15 -9.02 17.47 0.23
N ASP A 16 -8.59 16.32 -0.30
CA ASP A 16 -9.48 15.39 -0.96
C ASP A 16 -10.39 14.70 0.06
N ARG A 17 -11.67 14.59 -0.31
CA ARG A 17 -12.65 13.86 0.49
C ARG A 17 -12.36 12.37 0.55
N TYR A 18 -11.91 11.77 -0.55
CA TYR A 18 -11.61 10.35 -0.63
C TYR A 18 -10.13 10.14 -0.85
N LEU A 19 -9.47 9.52 0.12
CA LEU A 19 -8.05 9.20 0.05
C LEU A 19 -7.84 7.70 -0.06
N THR A 20 -6.99 7.28 -1.00
CA THR A 20 -6.45 5.92 -1.00
C THR A 20 -5.15 5.89 -0.23
N VAL A 21 -5.15 5.18 0.90
CA VAL A 21 -4.05 5.10 1.85
C VAL A 21 -3.50 3.68 1.88
N VAL A 22 -2.17 3.53 1.87
CA VAL A 22 -1.49 2.25 2.09
C VAL A 22 -0.92 2.25 3.50
N ALA A 23 -1.54 1.46 4.37
CA ALA A 23 -1.09 1.25 5.74
C ALA A 23 -0.10 0.09 5.77
N ARG A 24 1.16 0.36 6.13
CA ARG A 24 2.21 -0.64 6.28
C ARG A 24 2.31 -1.08 7.73
N LEU A 25 2.40 -2.39 7.93
CA LEU A 25 2.53 -3.02 9.23
C LEU A 25 3.92 -3.63 9.43
N SER A 26 4.22 -3.97 10.68
CA SER A 26 5.51 -4.54 11.06
C SER A 26 5.90 -5.75 10.22
N PRO A 27 7.08 -5.73 9.57
CA PRO A 27 7.49 -6.82 8.69
C PRO A 27 7.86 -8.07 9.48
N VAL A 28 8.01 -9.20 8.77
CA VAL A 28 8.71 -10.36 9.33
C VAL A 28 10.20 -10.04 9.42
N GLU A 29 10.78 -10.26 10.60
CA GLU A 29 12.23 -10.17 10.80
C GLU A 29 12.99 -11.11 9.86
N ARG A 30 14.03 -10.60 9.19
CA ARG A 30 14.80 -11.40 8.21
C ARG A 30 15.41 -12.66 8.81
N SER A 31 15.79 -12.60 10.09
CA SER A 31 16.30 -13.73 10.85
C SER A 31 15.27 -14.86 10.98
N ALA A 32 13.97 -14.54 11.06
CA ALA A 32 12.90 -15.53 11.09
C ALA A 32 12.72 -16.25 9.76
N LEU A 33 13.24 -15.71 8.65
CA LEU A 33 13.21 -16.32 7.32
C LEU A 33 14.50 -17.08 6.98
N ALA A 34 15.59 -16.84 7.71
CA ALA A 34 16.90 -17.42 7.43
C ALA A 34 16.86 -18.96 7.53
N GLY A 35 17.48 -19.63 6.55
CA GLY A 35 17.56 -21.10 6.50
C GLY A 35 16.25 -21.83 6.13
N LYS A 36 15.15 -21.11 5.91
CA LYS A 36 13.89 -21.71 5.43
C LYS A 36 13.95 -22.00 3.94
N SER A 37 13.24 -23.06 3.53
CA SER A 37 12.93 -23.26 2.11
C SER A 37 12.05 -22.12 1.58
N GLN A 38 12.06 -21.89 0.27
CA GLN A 38 11.23 -20.86 -0.36
C GLN A 38 9.74 -21.02 -0.01
N SER A 39 9.21 -22.26 -0.07
CA SER A 39 7.82 -22.53 0.26
C SER A 39 7.50 -22.21 1.73
N SER A 40 8.39 -22.62 2.65
CA SER A 40 8.22 -22.30 4.08
C SER A 40 8.32 -20.81 4.38
N ALA A 41 9.18 -20.08 3.66
CA ALA A 41 9.29 -18.62 3.77
C ALA A 41 8.02 -17.92 3.28
N VAL A 42 7.47 -18.35 2.14
CA VAL A 42 6.20 -17.81 1.60
C VAL A 42 5.04 -18.04 2.58
N THR A 43 4.92 -19.25 3.15
CA THR A 43 3.90 -19.53 4.18
C THR A 43 4.09 -18.63 5.39
N THR A 44 5.33 -18.48 5.88
CA THR A 44 5.63 -17.60 7.02
C THR A 44 5.22 -16.15 6.76
N LEU A 45 5.50 -15.61 5.57
CA LEU A 45 5.10 -14.26 5.18
C LEU A 45 3.57 -14.10 5.13
N ARG A 46 2.87 -15.07 4.54
CA ARG A 46 1.40 -15.04 4.44
C ARG A 46 0.72 -15.11 5.81
N ASP A 47 1.19 -16.01 6.67
CA ASP A 47 0.62 -16.20 8.01
C ASP A 47 0.85 -14.95 8.87
N HIS A 48 2.07 -14.40 8.84
CA HIS A 48 2.39 -13.15 9.54
C HIS A 48 1.53 -11.98 9.05
N ALA A 49 1.39 -11.83 7.73
CA ALA A 49 0.55 -10.78 7.16
C ALA A 49 -0.92 -10.96 7.56
N ALA A 50 -1.46 -12.17 7.47
CA ALA A 50 -2.85 -12.45 7.86
C ALA A 50 -3.09 -12.12 9.34
N GLN A 51 -2.15 -12.47 10.21
CA GLN A 51 -2.24 -12.22 11.65
C GLN A 51 -2.10 -10.73 11.98
N SER A 52 -1.05 -10.07 11.49
CA SER A 52 -0.77 -8.67 11.81
C SER A 52 -1.82 -7.71 11.23
N GLN A 53 -2.34 -7.98 10.03
CA GLN A 53 -3.36 -7.13 9.38
C GLN A 53 -4.75 -7.28 10.01
N GLN A 54 -4.97 -8.27 10.86
CA GLN A 54 -6.30 -8.62 11.34
C GLN A 54 -6.93 -7.52 12.21
N SER A 55 -6.14 -6.85 13.06
CA SER A 55 -6.63 -5.75 13.89
C SER A 55 -7.02 -4.55 13.05
N LEU A 56 -6.18 -4.18 12.08
CA LEU A 56 -6.44 -3.07 11.17
C LEU A 56 -7.71 -3.29 10.34
N LYS A 57 -7.88 -4.47 9.74
CA LYS A 57 -9.09 -4.81 8.97
C LYS A 57 -10.36 -4.74 9.83
N GLN A 58 -10.29 -5.14 11.09
CA GLN A 58 -11.42 -5.04 12.01
C GLN A 58 -11.76 -3.61 12.38
N VAL A 59 -10.76 -2.76 12.61
CA VAL A 59 -10.98 -1.33 12.88
C VAL A 59 -11.58 -0.65 11.65
N ALA A 60 -10.99 -0.86 10.46
CA ALA A 60 -11.52 -0.32 9.22
C ALA A 60 -12.98 -0.75 8.97
N GLY A 61 -13.33 -2.00 9.24
CA GLY A 61 -14.71 -2.48 9.09
C GLY A 61 -15.72 -1.93 10.10
N ARG A 62 -15.28 -1.20 11.13
CA ARG A 62 -16.15 -0.53 12.12
C ARG A 62 -16.19 0.98 11.95
N LEU A 63 -15.24 1.56 11.21
CA LEU A 63 -15.18 2.99 10.95
C LEU A 63 -16.11 3.32 9.79
N ASP A 64 -17.14 4.11 10.08
CA ASP A 64 -17.94 4.73 9.03
C ASP A 64 -17.05 5.68 8.24
N GLY A 65 -16.78 5.35 6.98
CA GLY A 65 -15.86 6.11 6.12
C GLY A 65 -14.51 5.44 5.87
N ALA A 66 -14.26 4.22 6.33
CA ALA A 66 -13.09 3.44 5.92
C ALA A 66 -13.50 2.16 5.18
N SER A 67 -12.80 1.81 4.11
CA SER A 67 -13.02 0.57 3.36
C SER A 67 -11.70 -0.10 2.98
N VAL A 68 -11.62 -1.42 3.14
CA VAL A 68 -10.43 -2.19 2.73
C VAL A 68 -10.52 -2.48 1.23
N LEU A 69 -9.55 -1.97 0.46
CA LEU A 69 -9.45 -2.20 -0.98
C LEU A 69 -8.62 -3.45 -1.30
N ASN A 70 -7.50 -3.65 -0.60
CA ASN A 70 -6.59 -4.77 -0.87
C ASN A 70 -5.71 -5.12 0.34
N SER A 71 -5.29 -6.38 0.43
CA SER A 71 -4.32 -6.89 1.42
C SER A 71 -3.04 -7.36 0.71
N LEU A 72 -1.94 -6.65 0.94
CA LEU A 72 -0.64 -6.84 0.30
C LEU A 72 0.26 -7.68 1.22
N TRP A 73 0.13 -9.00 1.16
CA TRP A 73 0.83 -9.90 2.08
C TRP A 73 2.37 -9.87 1.97
N ILE A 74 2.92 -9.57 0.80
CA ILE A 74 4.39 -9.49 0.60
C ILE A 74 4.96 -8.26 1.30
N ALA A 75 4.33 -7.10 1.11
CA ALA A 75 4.74 -5.83 1.72
C ALA A 75 4.29 -5.69 3.19
N ASN A 76 3.51 -6.67 3.67
CA ASN A 76 2.71 -6.57 4.88
C ASN A 76 1.96 -5.24 5.01
N ALA A 77 1.13 -4.92 4.02
CA ALA A 77 0.38 -3.68 3.99
C ALA A 77 -1.09 -3.89 3.63
N VAL A 78 -1.95 -2.94 3.99
CA VAL A 78 -3.38 -2.91 3.64
C VAL A 78 -3.66 -1.60 2.91
N ALA A 79 -4.26 -1.68 1.74
CA ALA A 79 -4.77 -0.52 1.02
C ALA A 79 -6.21 -0.24 1.48
N LEU A 80 -6.45 1.01 1.85
CA LEU A 80 -7.70 1.51 2.42
C LEU A 80 -8.18 2.69 1.59
N GLU A 81 -9.49 2.80 1.40
CA GLU A 81 -10.14 4.06 1.02
C GLU A 81 -10.68 4.73 2.29
N LEU A 82 -10.47 6.03 2.42
CA LEU A 82 -10.89 6.84 3.57
C LEU A 82 -11.72 8.04 3.09
N ASP A 83 -12.94 8.19 3.63
CA ASP A 83 -13.76 9.41 3.56
C ASP A 83 -13.35 10.33 4.71
N THR A 84 -12.55 11.35 4.41
CA THR A 84 -11.92 12.25 5.39
C THR A 84 -12.92 13.13 6.14
N ASP A 85 -14.16 13.26 5.64
CA ASP A 85 -15.26 13.91 6.36
C ASP A 85 -15.83 13.04 7.50
N ARG A 86 -15.52 11.73 7.51
CA ARG A 86 -16.13 10.77 8.44
C ARG A 86 -15.12 10.04 9.34
N ALA A 87 -13.89 9.85 8.85
CA ALA A 87 -12.84 9.16 9.60
C ALA A 87 -11.49 9.86 9.41
N ALA A 88 -10.70 9.93 10.48
CA ALA A 88 -9.38 10.58 10.46
C ALA A 88 -8.27 9.56 10.18
N LEU A 89 -7.15 10.04 9.62
CA LEU A 89 -5.94 9.21 9.45
C LEU A 89 -5.42 8.69 10.80
N ASP A 90 -5.62 9.44 11.88
CA ASP A 90 -5.24 9.06 13.24
C ASP A 90 -5.98 7.82 13.77
N ASP A 91 -7.21 7.58 13.30
CA ASP A 91 -7.97 6.38 13.66
C ASP A 91 -7.30 5.10 13.13
N ILE A 92 -6.51 5.24 12.06
CA ILE A 92 -5.77 4.16 11.41
C ILE A 92 -4.37 4.02 12.02
N THR A 93 -3.64 5.13 12.26
CA THR A 93 -2.31 5.07 12.90
C THR A 93 -2.34 4.62 14.34
N GLY A 94 -3.46 4.85 15.05
CA GLY A 94 -3.67 4.35 16.41
C GLY A 94 -3.78 2.83 16.52
N VAL A 95 -3.92 2.12 15.40
CA VAL A 95 -3.99 0.66 15.40
C VAL A 95 -2.62 0.05 15.66
N SER A 96 -2.55 -0.78 16.70
CA SER A 96 -1.33 -1.52 17.04
C SER A 96 -0.79 -2.30 15.84
N GLY A 97 0.50 -2.09 15.55
CA GLY A 97 1.23 -2.78 14.48
C GLY A 97 1.21 -2.04 13.14
N VAL A 98 0.48 -0.93 13.01
CA VAL A 98 0.68 0.02 11.91
C VAL A 98 1.94 0.81 12.19
N GLU A 99 2.87 0.83 11.24
CA GLU A 99 4.14 1.57 11.34
C GLU A 99 4.11 2.84 10.50
N ARG A 100 3.37 2.83 9.39
CA ARG A 100 3.35 3.95 8.45
C ARG A 100 2.10 4.00 7.59
N LEU A 101 1.62 5.21 7.28
CA LEU A 101 0.61 5.49 6.27
C LEU A 101 1.21 6.27 5.10
N HIS A 102 0.99 5.78 3.88
CA HIS A 102 1.42 6.42 2.64
C HIS A 102 0.23 6.71 1.73
N ALA A 103 0.29 7.79 0.95
CA ALA A 103 -0.64 8.01 -0.14
C ALA A 103 -0.39 7.00 -1.26
N ASN A 104 -1.46 6.41 -1.81
CA ASN A 104 -1.37 5.68 -3.07
C ASN A 104 -1.22 6.69 -4.20
N PHE A 105 -0.26 6.49 -5.10
CA PHE A 105 0.05 7.43 -6.17
C PHE A 105 -0.28 6.84 -7.54
N GLU A 106 -0.80 7.68 -8.43
CA GLU A 106 -1.03 7.31 -9.82
C GLU A 106 0.24 7.55 -10.65
N LEU A 107 0.68 6.50 -11.36
CA LEU A 107 1.72 6.61 -12.37
C LEU A 107 1.06 6.70 -13.74
N ARG A 108 1.45 7.71 -14.53
CA ARG A 108 1.11 7.78 -15.96
C ARG A 108 2.25 7.21 -16.77
N ALA A 109 1.95 6.30 -17.69
CA ALA A 109 2.93 5.82 -18.65
C ALA A 109 3.45 7.03 -19.45
N HIS A 110 4.76 7.16 -19.54
CA HIS A 110 5.35 8.11 -20.47
C HIS A 110 5.10 7.55 -21.87
N ALA A 111 4.34 8.26 -22.69
CA ALA A 111 4.16 7.86 -24.09
C ALA A 111 5.50 8.04 -24.79
N ASP A 112 6.23 6.93 -24.99
CA ASP A 112 7.40 6.93 -25.87
C ASP A 112 6.97 7.46 -27.23
N GLY A 113 7.73 8.45 -27.70
CA GLY A 113 7.37 9.31 -28.83
C GLY A 113 6.84 8.56 -30.03
N ASP A 114 5.76 9.12 -30.57
CA ASP A 114 5.18 8.91 -31.89
C ASP A 114 6.23 8.43 -32.90
N GLY A 115 6.20 7.14 -33.20
CA GLY A 115 6.99 6.53 -34.27
C GLY A 115 6.42 6.91 -35.63
N ASP A 116 6.47 8.19 -36.01
CA ASP A 116 6.14 8.64 -37.36
C ASP A 116 7.40 9.04 -38.13
N GLY A 117 7.77 8.12 -39.02
CA GLY A 117 8.92 8.25 -39.91
C GLY A 117 8.99 7.13 -40.94
N ARG A 118 7.85 6.59 -41.36
CA ARG A 118 7.77 5.74 -42.55
C ARG A 118 7.95 6.60 -43.81
N GLY A 119 9.21 6.95 -44.10
CA GLY A 119 9.65 7.44 -45.40
C GLY A 119 9.78 6.28 -46.38
N ARG A 120 9.02 6.36 -47.47
CA ARG A 120 8.68 5.30 -48.41
C ARG A 120 9.84 4.87 -49.32
N ASN A 121 9.80 3.60 -49.67
CA ASN A 121 10.44 2.94 -50.82
C ASN A 121 10.36 3.75 -52.14
N SER A 122 11.49 3.89 -52.84
CA SER A 122 11.66 3.95 -54.30
C SER A 122 13.17 3.77 -54.54
N GLY A 123 13.71 2.79 -55.26
CA GLY A 123 13.27 2.17 -56.49
C GLY A 123 14.39 2.37 -57.52
N ARG A 124 15.14 1.29 -57.84
CA ARG A 124 16.01 1.08 -59.02
C ARG A 124 17.06 2.15 -59.38
N ARG A 125 18.34 1.77 -59.35
CA ARG A 125 19.14 1.35 -60.52
C ARG A 125 20.56 0.99 -60.12
#